data_AF-A0A2R6NUJ7-F1
#
_entry.id   AF-A0A2R6NUJ7-F1
#
_cell.length_a   1.000
_cell.length_b   1.000
_cell.length_c   1.000
_cell.angle_alpha   90.00
_cell.angle_beta   90.00
_cell.angle_gamma   90.00
#
_symmetry.space_group_name_H-M   'P 1'
#
loop_
_entity.id
_entity.type
_entity.pdbx_description
1 polymer ?
#
loop_
_entity_poly.entity_id
_entity_poly.type
_entity_poly.pdbx_seq_one_letter_code
_entity_poly.pdbx_strand_id
1 'polypeptide(L)'
;MDWSAKLFGLGDHFLNTSEVGGGVMQGFLIIVSKTTASDSALVAIVAARSLYSSKNPSVKLEDMIIYTTTQTHSLGAKAGLVLGLECRSLEVTTEDRFALRGETLSKALEEDLARGKHPFVLGK
;
A
#
# COMPACT_ATOMS: atom_id res chain seq x y z
N MET A 1 -11.76 -17.47 -6.84
CA MET A 1 -11.81 -16.16 -6.14
C MET A 1 -13.11 -15.41 -6.40
N ASP A 2 -13.79 -15.68 -7.51
CA ASP A 2 -15.05 -14.98 -7.90
C ASP A 2 -16.18 -15.13 -6.88
N TRP A 3 -16.33 -16.30 -6.26
CA TRP A 3 -17.27 -16.54 -5.16
C TRP A 3 -17.04 -15.63 -3.93
N SER A 4 -15.81 -15.49 -3.46
CA SER A 4 -15.45 -14.60 -2.36
C SER A 4 -15.52 -13.12 -2.77
N ALA A 5 -15.12 -12.76 -3.99
CA ALA A 5 -15.27 -11.41 -4.51
C ALA A 5 -16.74 -10.96 -4.58
N LYS A 6 -17.64 -11.85 -5.02
CA LYS A 6 -19.09 -11.63 -4.99
C LYS A 6 -19.65 -11.57 -3.57
N LEU A 7 -19.14 -12.39 -2.65
CA LEU A 7 -19.53 -12.37 -1.24
C LEU A 7 -19.17 -11.03 -0.56
N PHE A 8 -18.03 -10.43 -0.93
CA PHE A 8 -17.59 -9.12 -0.42
C PHE A 8 -18.12 -7.92 -1.23
N GLY A 9 -18.92 -8.15 -2.28
CA GLY A 9 -19.47 -7.09 -3.12
C GLY A 9 -18.42 -6.30 -3.91
N LEU A 10 -17.27 -6.90 -4.22
CA LEU A 10 -16.22 -6.27 -5.01
C LEU A 10 -16.64 -6.15 -6.49
N GLY A 11 -16.28 -5.04 -7.14
CA GLY A 11 -16.64 -4.76 -8.53
C GLY A 11 -16.03 -5.76 -9.53
N ASP A 12 -16.64 -5.87 -10.71
CA ASP A 12 -16.36 -6.93 -11.70
C ASP A 12 -14.90 -7.01 -12.17
N HIS A 13 -14.13 -5.91 -12.06
CA HIS A 13 -12.70 -5.86 -12.38
C HIS A 13 -11.82 -6.71 -11.44
N PHE A 14 -12.34 -7.16 -10.29
CA PHE A 14 -11.65 -8.07 -9.38
C PHE A 14 -11.99 -9.55 -9.63
N LEU A 15 -12.90 -9.83 -10.57
CA LEU A 15 -13.27 -11.19 -10.94
C LEU A 15 -12.25 -11.75 -11.95
N ASN A 16 -11.92 -13.03 -11.78
CA ASN A 16 -11.03 -13.77 -12.67
C ASN A 16 -11.65 -14.03 -14.05
N THR A 17 -12.93 -13.68 -14.21
CA THR A 17 -13.70 -13.74 -15.46
C THR A 17 -13.53 -12.50 -16.34
N SER A 18 -12.81 -11.47 -15.87
CA SER A 18 -12.43 -10.31 -16.69
C SER A 18 -11.07 -10.57 -17.35
N GLU A 19 -10.92 -10.28 -18.65
CA GLU A 19 -9.64 -10.39 -19.40
C GLU A 19 -8.51 -9.50 -18.84
N VAL A 20 -8.83 -8.58 -17.92
CA VAL A 20 -7.94 -7.54 -17.39
C VAL A 20 -7.62 -7.70 -15.89
N GLY A 21 -8.20 -8.69 -15.20
CA GLY A 21 -8.12 -8.85 -13.74
C GLY A 21 -7.93 -10.30 -13.28
N GLY A 22 -7.46 -10.49 -12.05
CA GLY A 22 -7.25 -11.81 -11.46
C GLY A 22 -6.87 -11.77 -9.99
N GLY A 23 -7.24 -12.80 -9.23
CA GLY A 23 -6.96 -12.91 -7.79
C GLY A 23 -6.14 -14.16 -7.48
N VAL A 24 -4.96 -13.99 -6.87
CA VAL A 24 -4.10 -15.09 -6.45
C VAL A 24 -4.31 -15.34 -4.95
N MET A 25 -4.58 -16.60 -4.58
CA MET A 25 -4.56 -17.02 -3.17
C MET A 25 -3.13 -17.39 -2.79
N GLN A 26 -2.50 -16.61 -1.90
CA GLN A 26 -1.25 -16.98 -1.24
C GLN A 26 -1.56 -17.62 0.13
N GLY A 27 -1.41 -18.94 0.25
CA GLY A 27 -1.26 -19.66 1.53
C GLY A 27 -2.51 -20.01 2.37
N PHE A 28 -2.37 -21.06 3.20
CA PHE A 28 -3.41 -21.90 3.85
C PHE A 28 -4.04 -21.35 5.17
N LEU A 29 -5.25 -21.79 5.53
CA LEU A 29 -6.37 -21.00 6.02
C LEU A 29 -6.37 -20.26 7.40
N ILE A 30 -5.54 -20.46 8.43
CA ILE A 30 -5.84 -19.81 9.76
C ILE A 30 -4.68 -19.06 10.44
N ILE A 31 -3.42 -19.32 10.07
CA ILE A 31 -2.25 -18.56 10.58
C ILE A 31 -1.76 -17.54 9.52
N VAL A 32 -2.41 -17.52 8.36
CA VAL A 32 -1.91 -16.88 7.15
C VAL A 32 -2.43 -15.45 6.92
N SER A 33 -3.52 -15.03 7.57
CA SER A 33 -4.08 -13.70 7.29
C SER A 33 -3.13 -12.54 7.63
N LYS A 34 -2.22 -12.68 8.60
CA LYS A 34 -1.19 -11.66 8.88
C LYS A 34 0.06 -11.82 8.01
N THR A 35 0.48 -13.04 7.73
CA THR A 35 1.70 -13.33 6.96
C THR A 35 1.48 -13.09 5.46
N THR A 36 0.37 -13.55 4.89
CA THR A 36 0.00 -13.32 3.49
C THR A 36 -0.37 -11.88 3.22
N ALA A 37 -1.08 -11.18 4.11
CA ALA A 37 -1.33 -9.76 3.89
C ALA A 37 -0.02 -8.98 3.81
N SER A 38 0.98 -9.34 4.62
CA SER A 38 2.30 -8.72 4.58
C SER A 38 3.06 -9.03 3.29
N ASP A 39 3.05 -10.29 2.83
CA ASP A 39 3.77 -10.69 1.61
C ASP A 39 3.08 -10.15 0.35
N SER A 40 1.75 -10.21 0.28
CA SER A 40 1.00 -9.64 -0.83
C SER A 40 1.14 -8.12 -0.91
N ALA A 41 1.14 -7.41 0.23
CA ALA A 41 1.40 -5.98 0.25
C ALA A 41 2.85 -5.65 -0.14
N LEU A 42 3.83 -6.46 0.25
CA LEU A 42 5.21 -6.30 -0.22
C LEU A 42 5.31 -6.46 -1.74
N VAL A 43 4.66 -7.48 -2.31
CA VAL A 43 4.60 -7.68 -3.76
C VAL A 43 3.94 -6.48 -4.45
N ALA A 44 2.85 -5.95 -3.90
CA ALA A 44 2.18 -4.76 -4.43
C ALA A 44 3.10 -3.53 -4.39
N ILE A 45 3.84 -3.32 -3.29
CA ILE A 45 4.81 -2.22 -3.16
C ILE A 45 5.95 -2.39 -4.17
N VAL A 46 6.45 -3.61 -4.37
CA VAL A 46 7.50 -3.89 -5.37
C VAL A 46 7.00 -3.62 -6.79
N ALA A 47 5.78 -4.04 -7.11
CA ALA A 47 5.17 -3.77 -8.41
C ALA A 47 4.98 -2.26 -8.63
N ALA A 48 4.44 -1.55 -7.62
CA ALA A 48 4.28 -0.09 -7.65
C ALA A 48 5.62 0.62 -7.82
N ARG A 49 6.67 0.18 -7.10
CA ARG A 49 8.03 0.71 -7.22
C ARG A 49 8.57 0.54 -8.64
N SER A 50 8.52 -0.68 -9.19
CA SER A 50 9.02 -0.96 -10.54
C SER A 50 8.29 -0.13 -11.60
N LEU A 51 6.96 0.02 -11.47
CA LEU A 51 6.16 0.86 -12.37
C LEU A 51 6.53 2.35 -12.23
N TYR A 52 6.69 2.83 -11.01
CA TYR A 52 7.02 4.23 -10.75
C TYR A 52 8.43 4.60 -11.24
N SER A 53 9.43 3.76 -10.95
CA SER A 53 10.80 3.95 -11.42
C SER A 53 10.89 3.85 -12.95
N SER A 54 10.12 2.96 -13.59
CA SER A 54 10.08 2.88 -15.05
C SER A 54 9.47 4.13 -15.69
N LYS A 55 8.50 4.78 -15.05
CA LYS A 55 7.90 6.03 -15.54
C LYS A 55 8.73 7.27 -15.20
N ASN A 56 9.50 7.21 -14.10
CA ASN A 56 10.28 8.32 -13.57
C ASN A 56 11.74 7.89 -13.36
N PRO A 57 12.51 7.66 -14.43
CA PRO A 57 13.89 7.17 -14.32
C PRO A 57 14.86 8.15 -13.64
N SER A 58 14.48 9.42 -13.51
CA SER A 58 15.24 10.44 -12.79
C SER A 58 15.02 10.44 -11.28
N VAL A 59 13.99 9.75 -10.78
CA VAL A 59 13.67 9.69 -9.35
C VAL A 59 14.50 8.60 -8.69
N LYS A 60 15.27 8.97 -7.68
CA LYS A 60 16.06 8.01 -6.92
C LYS A 60 15.19 7.28 -5.90
N LEU A 61 15.60 6.08 -5.54
CA LEU A 61 14.92 5.26 -4.55
C LEU A 61 14.84 5.95 -3.17
N GLU A 62 15.86 6.74 -2.81
CA GLU A 62 15.94 7.53 -1.57
C GLU A 62 14.92 8.67 -1.49
N ASP A 63 14.40 9.10 -2.64
CA ASP A 63 13.39 10.14 -2.71
C ASP A 63 11.98 9.54 -2.70
N MET A 64 11.84 8.22 -2.87
CA MET A 64 10.54 7.53 -2.87
C MET A 64 10.06 7.28 -1.44
N ILE A 65 8.81 7.67 -1.17
CA ILE A 65 8.22 7.57 0.16
C ILE A 65 6.94 6.72 0.15
N ILE A 66 6.82 5.85 1.15
CA ILE A 66 5.62 5.07 1.46
C ILE A 66 4.89 5.75 2.61
N TYR A 67 3.59 5.97 2.46
CA TYR A 67 2.74 6.40 3.58
C TYR A 67 2.05 5.23 4.23
N THR A 68 2.03 5.23 5.56
CA THR A 68 1.21 4.32 6.37
C THR A 68 0.48 5.10 7.45
N THR A 69 -0.47 4.49 8.14
CA THR A 69 -1.08 5.09 9.34
C THR A 69 -0.38 4.62 10.60
N THR A 70 -0.54 5.32 11.72
CA THR A 70 -0.03 4.86 13.03
C THR A 70 -0.67 3.55 13.49
N GLN A 71 -1.83 3.15 12.94
CA GLN A 71 -2.46 1.86 13.22
C GLN A 71 -2.09 0.76 12.23
N THR A 72 -1.37 1.09 11.16
CA THR A 72 -0.89 0.08 10.21
C THR A 72 0.14 -0.78 10.93
N HIS A 73 -0.21 -2.04 11.21
CA HIS A 73 0.72 -3.03 11.77
C HIS A 73 2.01 -3.06 10.93
N SER A 74 3.15 -3.39 11.54
CA SER A 74 4.55 -3.18 11.12
C SER A 74 4.99 -3.46 9.66
N LEU A 75 4.08 -3.84 8.77
CA LEU A 75 4.21 -3.93 7.32
C LEU A 75 4.88 -2.72 6.68
N GLY A 76 4.45 -1.50 6.98
CA GLY A 76 5.03 -0.29 6.38
C GLY A 76 6.52 -0.16 6.68
N ALA A 77 6.85 -0.25 7.97
CA ALA A 77 8.24 -0.22 8.44
C ALA A 77 9.06 -1.40 7.90
N LYS A 78 8.49 -2.61 7.84
CA LYS A 78 9.16 -3.80 7.30
C LYS A 78 9.42 -3.67 5.79
N ALA A 79 8.46 -3.16 5.03
CA ALA A 79 8.61 -2.93 3.60
C ALA A 79 9.65 -1.83 3.32
N GLY A 80 9.64 -0.74 4.11
CA GLY A 80 10.68 0.29 4.06
C GLY A 80 12.07 -0.28 4.32
N LEU A 81 12.23 -1.08 5.37
CA LEU A 81 13.50 -1.74 5.71
C LEU A 81 13.97 -2.74 4.64
N VAL A 82 13.08 -3.60 4.15
CA VAL A 82 13.43 -4.65 3.18
C VAL A 82 13.74 -4.07 1.80
N LEU A 83 13.03 -3.01 1.40
CA LEU A 83 13.16 -2.41 0.06
C LEU A 83 14.07 -1.19 0.01
N GLY A 84 14.60 -0.73 1.15
CA GLY A 84 15.44 0.46 1.25
C GLY A 84 14.68 1.76 0.97
N LEU A 85 13.41 1.82 1.39
CA LEU A 85 12.49 2.94 1.12
C LEU A 85 12.14 3.68 2.41
N GLU A 86 11.90 4.98 2.29
CA GLU A 86 11.43 5.79 3.39
C GLU A 86 9.95 5.49 3.67
N CYS A 87 9.59 5.32 4.94
CA CYS A 87 8.22 5.08 5.37
C CYS A 87 7.80 6.14 6.38
N ARG A 88 6.74 6.90 6.06
CA ARG A 88 6.18 7.93 6.94
C ARG A 88 4.82 7.48 7.46
N SER A 89 4.72 7.40 8.78
CA SER A 89 3.45 7.12 9.47
C SER A 89 2.66 8.41 9.68
N LEU A 90 1.44 8.43 9.16
CA LEU A 90 0.45 9.48 9.32
C LEU A 90 -0.35 9.22 10.58
N GLU A 91 -0.48 10.24 11.41
CA GLU A 91 -1.25 10.16 12.65
C GLU A 91 -2.74 10.04 12.35
N VAL A 92 -3.39 9.12 13.07
CA VAL A 92 -4.85 8.97 13.08
C VAL A 92 -5.35 9.08 14.51
N THR A 93 -6.43 9.84 14.70
CA THR A 93 -6.99 10.16 16.02
C THR A 93 -8.16 9.24 16.37
N THR A 94 -8.47 9.15 17.66
CA THR A 94 -9.64 8.42 18.18
C THR A 94 -10.96 9.05 17.74
N GLU A 95 -11.00 10.38 17.61
CA GLU A 95 -12.15 11.16 17.13
C GLU A 95 -12.59 10.72 15.73
N ASP A 96 -11.62 10.34 14.90
CA ASP A 96 -11.81 9.85 13.55
C ASP A 96 -11.93 8.33 13.45
N ARG A 97 -12.13 7.65 14.58
CA ARG A 97 -12.15 6.18 14.68
C ARG A 97 -10.87 5.55 14.10
N PHE A 98 -9.75 6.24 14.24
CA PHE A 98 -8.46 5.88 13.66
C PHE A 98 -8.47 5.74 12.13
N ALA A 99 -9.40 6.41 11.44
CA ALA A 99 -9.38 6.49 9.99
C ALA A 99 -8.42 7.58 9.52
N LEU A 100 -7.70 7.32 8.44
CA LEU A 100 -6.91 8.36 7.78
C LEU A 100 -7.84 9.41 7.17
N ARG A 101 -7.60 10.68 7.51
CA ARG A 101 -8.32 11.82 6.93
C ARG A 101 -7.59 12.37 5.71
N GLY A 102 -8.38 12.82 4.74
CA GLY A 102 -7.88 13.43 3.51
C GLY A 102 -7.02 14.66 3.81
N GLU A 103 -7.42 15.49 4.78
CA GLU A 103 -6.65 16.68 5.19
C GLU A 103 -5.25 16.31 5.71
N THR A 104 -5.15 15.29 6.57
CA THR A 104 -3.85 14.78 7.06
C THR A 104 -2.97 14.27 5.92
N LEU A 105 -3.56 13.55 4.96
CA LEU A 105 -2.84 13.05 3.79
C LEU A 105 -2.38 14.18 2.87
N SER A 106 -3.27 15.14 2.57
CA SER A 106 -2.95 16.31 1.73
C SER A 106 -1.82 17.14 2.32
N LYS A 107 -1.86 17.41 3.62
CA LYS A 107 -0.79 18.13 4.30
C LYS A 107 0.55 17.38 4.23
N ALA A 108 0.53 16.06 4.48
CA ALA A 108 1.74 15.25 4.37
C ALA A 108 2.30 15.23 2.94
N LEU A 109 1.43 15.13 1.94
CA LEU A 109 1.80 15.21 0.53
C LEU A 109 2.46 16.54 0.17
N GLU A 110 1.87 17.67 0.57
CA GLU A 110 2.41 19.01 0.31
C GLU A 110 3.80 19.19 0.93
N GLU A 111 3.98 18.76 2.19
CA GLU A 111 5.27 18.83 2.88
C GLU A 111 6.35 17.97 2.21
N ASP A 112 5.99 16.74 1.80
CA ASP A 112 6.93 15.82 1.16
C ASP A 112 7.28 16.24 -0.27
N LEU A 113 6.30 16.69 -1.04
CA LEU A 113 6.55 17.27 -2.36
C LEU A 113 7.43 18.52 -2.27
N ALA A 114 7.24 19.36 -1.26
CA ALA A 114 8.11 20.52 -1.01
C ALA A 114 9.54 20.12 -0.64
N ARG A 115 9.75 18.94 -0.06
CA ARG A 115 11.07 18.34 0.21
C ARG A 115 11.68 17.60 -0.98
N GLY A 116 11.01 17.58 -2.13
CA GLY A 116 11.44 16.83 -3.30
C GLY A 116 11.24 15.31 -3.17
N LYS A 117 10.42 14.86 -2.22
CA LYS A 117 10.06 13.46 -2.06
C LYS A 117 8.95 13.08 -3.04
N HIS A 118 8.92 11.81 -3.38
CA HIS A 118 8.05 11.20 -4.38
C HIS A 118 7.15 10.13 -3.72
N PRO A 119 5.95 10.52 -3.26
CA PRO A 119 4.98 9.59 -2.71
C PRO A 119 4.45 8.67 -3.81
N PHE A 120 4.50 7.35 -3.58
CA PHE A 120 4.09 6.38 -4.60
C PHE A 120 3.19 5.25 -4.07
N VAL A 121 3.10 5.05 -2.75
CA VAL A 121 2.21 4.06 -2.12
C VAL A 121 1.60 4.62 -0.83
N LEU A 122 0.32 4.27 -0.60
CA LEU A 122 -0.39 4.47 0.67
C LEU A 122 -0.87 3.10 1.21
N GLY A 123 -0.42 2.74 2.41
CA GLY A 123 -0.84 1.55 3.16
C GLY A 123 -1.80 1.91 4.29
N LYS A 124 -2.82 1.06 4.49
CA LYS A 124 -3.79 1.15 5.60
C LYS A 124 -3.49 0.09 6.64
#